data_AF-A0A1R1XTB6-F1
#
_entry.id   AF-A0A1R1XTB6-F1
#
_cell.length_a   1.000
_cell.length_b   1.000
_cell.length_c   1.000
_cell.angle_alpha   90.00
_cell.angle_beta   90.00
_cell.angle_gamma   90.00
#
_symmetry.space_group_name_H-M   'P 1'
#
loop_
_entity.id
_entity.type
_entity.pdbx_description
1 polymer ?
#
loop_
_entity_poly.entity_id
_entity_poly.type
_entity_poly.pdbx_seq_one_letter_code
_entity_poly.pdbx_strand_id
1 'polypeptide(L)'
;MSTKLVYNEKTIDLYQTVKIEEDITVVNIPNFRDVGIEPMAKLILKELGPWCEIKDISAWRRFDNNQYLPYGIKVLVKKNNMEVDLPSFLDHEN
;
A
#
# COMPACT_ATOMS: atom_id res chain seq x y z
N MET A 1 9.55 -14.05 -4.80
CA MET A 1 8.13 -14.36 -4.54
C MET A 1 7.48 -13.07 -4.07
N SER A 2 6.37 -12.65 -4.68
CA SER A 2 5.70 -11.42 -4.24
C SER A 2 5.06 -11.60 -2.87
N THR A 3 5.16 -10.58 -2.02
CA THR A 3 4.55 -10.61 -0.68
C THR A 3 3.05 -10.40 -0.83
N LYS A 4 2.28 -11.43 -0.54
CA LYS A 4 0.82 -11.36 -0.46
C LYS A 4 0.41 -11.11 0.97
N LEU A 5 -0.31 -10.01 1.20
CA LEU A 5 -0.92 -9.77 2.50
C LEU A 5 -2.14 -10.69 2.66
N VAL A 6 -2.34 -11.25 3.85
CA VAL A 6 -3.51 -12.08 4.17
C VAL A 6 -4.24 -11.47 5.37
N TYR A 7 -5.53 -11.20 5.19
CA TYR A 7 -6.42 -10.74 6.26
C TYR A 7 -7.70 -11.56 6.24
N ASN A 8 -8.06 -12.19 7.37
CA ASN A 8 -9.22 -13.08 7.49
C ASN A 8 -9.32 -14.07 6.31
N GLU A 9 -8.22 -14.79 6.02
CA GLU A 9 -8.11 -15.78 4.92
C GLU A 9 -8.21 -15.20 3.50
N LYS A 10 -8.35 -13.87 3.34
CA LYS A 10 -8.38 -13.20 2.05
C LYS A 10 -7.01 -12.64 1.68
N THR A 11 -6.57 -12.90 0.46
CA THR A 11 -5.33 -12.35 -0.10
C THR A 11 -5.54 -10.94 -0.64
N ILE A 12 -4.64 -10.04 -0.28
CA ILE A 12 -4.57 -8.66 -0.77
C ILE A 12 -3.31 -8.53 -1.62
N ASP A 13 -3.50 -8.15 -2.87
CA ASP A 13 -2.42 -7.89 -3.79
C ASP A 13 -1.91 -6.45 -3.59
N LEU A 14 -0.60 -6.29 -3.47
CA LEU A 14 0.08 -5.00 -3.37
C LEU A 14 0.83 -4.77 -4.67
N TYR A 15 0.67 -3.59 -5.27
CA TYR A 15 1.40 -3.22 -6.47
C TYR A 15 2.36 -2.07 -6.20
N GLN A 16 3.60 -2.17 -6.66
CA GLN A 16 4.58 -1.10 -6.56
C GLN A 16 4.70 -0.36 -7.90
N THR A 17 4.88 0.96 -7.84
CA THR A 17 5.26 1.76 -9.01
C THR A 17 6.56 2.50 -8.70
N VAL A 18 7.57 2.35 -9.58
CA VAL A 18 8.94 2.92 -9.48
C VAL A 18 8.99 4.20 -10.35
N LYS A 19 9.56 5.37 -10.03
CA LYS A 19 10.13 6.08 -8.85
C LYS A 19 10.03 7.59 -9.20
N ILE A 20 9.78 8.47 -8.23
CA ILE A 20 9.85 9.95 -8.42
C ILE A 20 11.24 10.47 -8.01
N GLU A 21 11.93 9.80 -7.06
CA GLU A 21 13.34 9.97 -6.65
C GLU A 21 13.90 8.63 -6.09
N GLU A 22 15.23 8.46 -5.94
CA GLU A 22 15.88 7.17 -5.59
C GLU A 22 15.41 6.51 -4.29
N ASP A 23 14.84 7.27 -3.35
CA ASP A 23 14.42 6.75 -2.04
C ASP A 23 12.91 6.74 -1.80
N ILE A 24 12.11 7.31 -2.71
CA ILE A 24 10.66 7.47 -2.53
C ILE A 24 9.91 6.58 -3.51
N THR A 25 9.01 5.76 -2.99
CA THR A 25 8.20 4.79 -3.73
C THR A 25 6.72 4.96 -3.40
N VAL A 26 5.87 4.67 -4.38
CA VAL A 26 4.42 4.59 -4.18
C VAL A 26 3.99 3.13 -4.23
N VAL A 27 3.32 2.68 -3.17
CA VAL A 27 2.65 1.38 -3.12
C VAL A 27 1.16 1.60 -3.36
N ASN A 28 0.65 1.00 -4.43
CA ASN A 28 -0.76 0.98 -4.78
C ASN A 28 -1.43 -0.27 -4.22
N ILE A 29 -2.59 -0.05 -3.59
CA ILE A 29 -3.47 -1.11 -3.10
C ILE A 29 -4.76 -1.02 -3.93
N PRO A 30 -4.95 -1.93 -4.90
CA PRO A 30 -6.05 -1.83 -5.85
C PRO A 30 -7.38 -2.33 -5.29
N ASN A 31 -7.42 -3.08 -4.19
CA ASN A 31 -8.68 -3.52 -3.60
C ASN A 31 -8.53 -3.78 -2.10
N PHE A 32 -9.43 -3.19 -1.33
CA PHE A 32 -9.55 -3.38 0.12
C PHE A 32 -11.02 -3.47 0.56
N ARG A 33 -11.95 -3.74 -0.38
CA ARG A 33 -13.41 -3.79 -0.13
C ARG A 33 -13.78 -4.61 1.10
N ASP A 34 -13.15 -5.76 1.23
CA ASP A 34 -13.48 -6.77 2.21
C ASP A 34 -12.84 -6.53 3.58
N VAL A 35 -11.92 -5.57 3.65
CA VAL A 35 -11.13 -5.24 4.85
C VAL A 35 -11.65 -3.94 5.48
N GLY A 36 -12.05 -2.97 4.64
CA GLY A 36 -12.40 -1.63 5.06
C GLY A 36 -11.18 -0.74 5.31
N ILE A 37 -11.39 0.58 5.31
CA ILE A 37 -10.29 1.57 5.30
C ILE A 37 -9.48 1.57 6.61
N GLU A 38 -10.16 1.49 7.76
CA GLU A 38 -9.51 1.61 9.07
C GLU A 38 -8.64 0.38 9.41
N PRO A 39 -9.11 -0.87 9.19
CA PRO A 39 -8.25 -2.04 9.37
C PRO A 39 -7.13 -2.07 8.33
N MET A 40 -7.39 -1.60 7.10
CA MET A 40 -6.36 -1.53 6.07
C MET A 40 -5.22 -0.58 6.46
N ALA A 41 -5.53 0.61 6.98
CA ALA A 41 -4.50 1.54 7.46
C ALA A 41 -3.62 0.94 8.56
N LYS A 42 -4.21 0.20 9.51
CA LYS A 42 -3.46 -0.49 10.58
C LYS A 42 -2.56 -1.60 10.01
N LEU A 43 -3.04 -2.35 9.02
CA LEU A 43 -2.25 -3.37 8.33
C LEU A 43 -1.07 -2.76 7.57
N ILE A 44 -1.30 -1.67 6.84
CA ILE A 44 -0.24 -0.93 6.12
C ILE A 44 0.87 -0.52 7.09
N LEU A 45 0.51 0.12 8.21
CA LEU A 45 1.47 0.55 9.23
C LEU A 45 2.27 -0.63 9.81
N LYS A 46 1.58 -1.74 10.13
CA LYS A 46 2.19 -2.94 10.71
C LYS A 46 3.18 -3.62 9.76
N GLU A 47 2.81 -3.74 8.49
CA GLU A 47 3.53 -4.57 7.52
C GLU A 47 4.62 -3.78 6.78
N LEU A 48 4.40 -2.48 6.53
CA LEU A 48 5.40 -1.62 5.86
C LEU A 48 6.30 -0.86 6.84
N GLY A 49 5.82 -0.55 8.04
CA GLY A 49 6.56 0.26 9.03
C GLY A 49 7.97 -0.24 9.37
N PRO A 50 8.23 -1.57 9.45
CA PRO A 50 9.59 -2.08 9.67
C PRO A 50 10.56 -1.82 8.52
N TRP A 51 10.05 -1.69 7.28
CA TRP A 51 10.87 -1.64 6.06
C TRP A 51 11.09 -0.22 5.55
N CYS A 52 10.15 0.69 5.83
CA CYS A 52 10.14 2.03 5.27
C CYS A 52 9.45 3.03 6.19
N GLU A 53 9.80 4.30 6.02
CA GLU A 53 9.10 5.42 6.61
C GLU A 53 7.87 5.75 5.75
N ILE A 54 6.68 5.57 6.30
CA ILE A 54 5.44 5.95 5.63
C ILE A 54 5.28 7.46 5.72
N LYS A 55 5.31 8.14 4.56
CA LYS A 55 5.17 9.59 4.44
C LYS A 55 3.71 10.02 4.34
N ASP A 56 2.91 9.25 3.62
CA ASP A 56 1.49 9.53 3.44
C ASP A 56 0.68 8.27 3.10
N ILE A 57 -0.60 8.28 3.46
CA ILE A 57 -1.60 7.28 3.05
C ILE A 57 -2.80 8.05 2.51
N SER A 58 -3.05 7.90 1.21
CA SER A 58 -4.19 8.54 0.55
C SER A 58 -5.21 7.50 0.08
N ALA A 59 -6.48 7.85 0.16
CA ALA A 59 -7.59 7.03 -0.31
C ALA A 59 -8.65 7.91 -0.96
N TRP A 60 -9.31 7.38 -1.99
CA TRP A 60 -10.38 8.10 -2.66
C TRP A 60 -11.66 8.02 -1.84
N ARG A 61 -12.36 9.16 -1.74
CA ARG A 61 -13.64 9.28 -1.05
C ARG A 61 -14.66 9.86 -2.01
N ARG A 62 -15.90 9.38 -1.94
CA ARG A 62 -17.01 9.99 -2.65
C ARG A 62 -17.49 11.23 -1.90
N PHE A 63 -17.76 12.30 -2.62
CA PHE A 63 -18.24 13.57 -2.05
C PHE A 63 -19.70 13.51 -1.60
N ASP A 64 -20.53 12.67 -2.23
CA ASP A 64 -21.98 12.62 -2.02
C ASP A 64 -22.39 11.97 -0.69
N ASN A 65 -21.74 10.87 -0.32
CA ASN A 65 -22.09 10.05 0.82
C ASN A 65 -20.93 9.83 1.78
N ASN A 66 -19.80 10.51 1.55
CA ASN A 66 -18.62 10.45 2.40
C ASN A 66 -17.99 9.07 2.56
N GLN A 67 -18.36 8.08 1.73
CA GLN A 67 -17.80 6.74 1.74
C GLN A 67 -16.49 6.67 0.97
N TYR A 68 -15.54 5.89 1.48
CA TYR A 68 -14.31 5.59 0.77
C TYR A 68 -14.57 4.62 -0.38
N LEU A 69 -13.93 4.86 -1.52
CA LEU A 69 -13.90 3.88 -2.60
C LEU A 69 -13.13 2.65 -2.11
N PRO A 70 -13.60 1.42 -2.39
CA PRO A 70 -12.97 0.21 -1.88
C PRO A 70 -11.67 -0.17 -2.62
N TYR A 71 -11.05 0.78 -3.31
CA TYR A 71 -9.87 0.59 -4.14
C TYR A 71 -9.05 1.88 -4.23
N GLY A 72 -7.80 1.76 -4.68
CA GLY A 72 -6.96 2.91 -5.02
C GLY A 72 -6.38 3.63 -3.82
N ILE A 73 -6.10 2.90 -2.72
CA ILE A 73 -5.21 3.45 -1.70
C ILE A 73 -3.81 3.58 -2.30
N LYS A 74 -3.17 4.72 -2.05
CA LYS A 74 -1.77 4.94 -2.39
C LYS A 74 -1.01 5.27 -1.13
N VAL A 75 0.08 4.53 -0.91
CA VAL A 75 0.98 4.72 0.22
C VAL A 75 2.29 5.28 -0.31
N LEU A 76 2.65 6.48 0.14
CA LEU A 76 3.93 7.08 -0.16
C LEU A 76 4.92 6.64 0.92
N VAL A 77 5.99 5.96 0.52
CA VAL A 77 6.99 5.43 1.44
C VAL A 77 8.39 5.88 1.05
N LYS A 78 9.22 6.16 2.07
CA LYS A 78 10.65 6.37 1.91
C LYS A 78 11.39 5.14 2.45
N LYS A 79 12.26 4.53 1.66
CA LYS A 79 13.09 3.40 2.14
C LYS A 79 14.00 3.88 3.28
N ASN A 80 14.09 3.08 4.35
CA ASN A 80 14.94 3.41 5.51
C ASN A 80 16.43 3.16 5.23
N ASN A 81 16.75 2.17 4.40
CA ASN A 81 18.12 1.80 4.05
C ASN A 81 18.19 1.41 2.57
N MET A 82 19.15 1.96 1.81
CA MET A 82 19.28 1.71 0.36
C MET A 82 19.62 0.26 0.03
N GLU A 83 20.25 -0.47 0.97
CA GLU A 83 20.64 -1.87 0.82
C GLU A 83 19.51 -2.87 1.12
N VAL A 84 18.46 -2.43 1.82
CA VAL A 84 17.31 -3.28 2.16
C VAL A 84 16.22 -3.05 1.12
N ASP A 85 16.06 -4.01 0.22
CA ASP A 85 14.95 -3.98 -0.71
C ASP A 85 13.62 -4.14 0.04
N LEU A 86 12.64 -3.34 -0.37
CA LEU A 86 11.26 -3.54 0.03
C LEU A 86 10.85 -4.97 -0.33
N PRO A 87 9.96 -5.61 0.44
CA PRO A 87 9.39 -6.88 0.05
C PRO A 87 8.88 -6.76 -1.39
N SER A 88 9.22 -7.70 -2.26
CA SER A 88 8.78 -7.67 -3.66
C SER A 88 7.26 -7.60 -3.69
N PHE A 89 6.72 -6.46 -4.09
CA PHE A 89 5.30 -6.30 -4.40
C PHE A 89 5.10 -6.63 -5.89
N LEU A 90 3.86 -6.77 -6.34
CA LEU A 90 3.58 -6.96 -7.75
C LEU A 90 3.99 -5.69 -8.51
N ASP A 91 4.69 -5.83 -9.63
CA ASP A 91 4.90 -4.67 -10.49
C ASP A 91 3.58 -4.35 -11.20
N HIS A 92 3.20 -3.07 -11.24
CA HIS A 92 2.16 -2.66 -12.18
C HIS A 92 2.73 -2.80 -13.60
N GLU A 93 2.23 -3.76 -14.39
CA GLU A 93 2.42 -3.74 -15.84
C GLU A 93 1.77 -2.46 -16.38
N ASN A 94 2.57 -1.65 -17.09
CA ASN A 94 2.19 -0.37 -17.67
C ASN A 94 1.38 -0.56 -18.96
#